data_AF-A0A6A5QX77-F1
#
_entry.id   AF-A0A6A5QX77-F1
#
_cell.length_a   1.000
_cell.length_b   1.000
_cell.length_c   1.000
_cell.angle_alpha   90.00
_cell.angle_beta   90.00
_cell.angle_gamma   90.00
#
_symmetry.space_group_name_H-M   'P 1'
#
loop_
_entity.id
_entity.type
_entity.pdbx_description
1 polymer ?
#
loop_
_entity_poly.entity_id
_entity_poly.type
_entity_poly.pdbx_seq_one_letter_code
_entity_poly.pdbx_strand_id
1 'polypeptide(L)'
;MFIDTVDANSRSSRPQIVISPHASPYNESSTPLLEPFVGQELPPTYLEATTPGLYSGGLSDDQGARLLADGDRGSGDAANKEEQYRTQSLRAQCTRQRWVRWVPAVAFVLILAGSLAAMAAAVPVRGAKLSSSTGPPIPAQSSNADRLKPPSFAQPSMPSAAEASLLAEGYIGEDDERPDLIAIPWPTPSPNDVQPPLPTQSKELFPIRWPTSCGKNYNTKVEEYNFGASKQLNIQEAVHRLDKSYKKVYGWIHVVRAPASQASGTMQARLSYAVSPSVSVDSIKRASTASSLVIGDPSYVDGFDGVHKGSACLGMSLVIYMAAGTEIETLDIDATHMGIQIHDGVELSVTNSTRISLKKGTLDAAAFKSRETYLETISGSISGLYSLDDLVSVTSKSGSVNIEVEPMPATADSSPSAVFMVDAHSSSVRTDFKRKHIPERDYQVYINTTVGSVDGTFIHGSRTEIKSVAGFVHADLLPYKSGGYVSTINTQTDSGQTSVTLQTPYKAKNVPMTGLNSLHKTISGELDLTYPQEWVGHVNGTSLSGALHLEGQDLELLSENDEPRQNHVEAKKGNGGGTLEFDTVSGECEIKIGKA
;
A
#
# COMPACT_ATOMS: atom_id res chain seq x y z
N MET A 1 -42.99 -33.83 17.21
CA MET A 1 -42.08 -33.95 16.05
C MET A 1 -40.69 -33.67 16.60
N PHE A 2 -39.91 -34.71 16.87
CA PHE A 2 -38.54 -34.56 17.36
C PHE A 2 -37.64 -34.29 16.16
N ILE A 3 -37.00 -33.12 16.14
CA ILE A 3 -35.96 -32.80 15.17
C ILE A 3 -34.70 -33.49 15.67
N ASP A 4 -34.28 -34.51 14.93
CA ASP A 4 -33.02 -35.20 15.17
C ASP A 4 -31.88 -34.26 14.80
N THR A 5 -31.22 -33.70 15.82
CA THR A 5 -30.13 -32.73 15.68
C THR A 5 -28.82 -33.38 15.24
N VAL A 6 -28.76 -34.71 15.16
CA VAL A 6 -27.57 -35.44 14.69
C VAL A 6 -27.51 -35.47 13.17
N ASP A 7 -28.66 -35.57 12.49
CA ASP A 7 -28.74 -35.57 11.01
C ASP A 7 -28.68 -34.16 10.39
N ALA A 8 -28.98 -33.11 11.15
CA ALA A 8 -28.84 -31.73 10.68
C ALA A 8 -27.36 -31.26 10.64
N ASN A 9 -26.51 -31.79 11.53
CA ASN A 9 -25.08 -31.46 11.58
C ASN A 9 -24.22 -32.30 10.62
N SER A 10 -24.76 -33.37 10.01
CA SER A 10 -24.00 -34.22 9.07
C SER A 10 -24.08 -33.74 7.60
N ARG A 11 -24.87 -32.71 7.31
CA ARG A 11 -25.08 -32.19 5.93
C ARG A 11 -24.23 -30.99 5.55
N SER A 12 -23.43 -30.41 6.44
CA SER A 12 -22.65 -29.19 6.17
C SER A 12 -21.19 -29.43 5.74
N SER A 13 -20.78 -30.68 5.50
CA SER A 13 -19.39 -31.02 5.15
C SER A 13 -19.22 -31.49 3.71
N ARG A 14 -20.21 -31.30 2.84
CA ARG A 14 -20.07 -31.60 1.41
C ARG A 14 -19.68 -30.32 0.66
N PRO A 15 -18.61 -30.32 -0.15
CA PRO A 15 -18.41 -29.26 -1.13
C PRO A 15 -19.65 -29.20 -2.04
N GLN A 16 -20.23 -28.02 -2.23
CA GLN A 16 -21.37 -27.83 -3.12
C GLN A 16 -20.90 -27.25 -4.44
N ILE A 17 -20.51 -28.09 -5.39
CA ILE A 17 -20.14 -27.60 -6.73
C ILE A 17 -21.42 -27.29 -7.51
N VAL A 18 -21.68 -26.00 -7.75
CA VAL A 18 -22.79 -25.54 -8.61
C VAL A 18 -22.23 -25.22 -10.00
N ILE A 19 -22.25 -26.21 -10.90
CA ILE A 19 -21.99 -25.99 -12.33
C ILE A 19 -23.31 -25.57 -12.98
N SER A 20 -23.39 -24.34 -13.49
CA SER A 20 -24.56 -23.87 -14.25
C SER A 20 -24.37 -24.21 -15.73
N PRO A 21 -25.17 -25.13 -16.32
CA PRO A 21 -25.10 -25.42 -17.75
C PRO A 21 -25.80 -24.31 -18.56
N HIS A 22 -25.25 -24.08 -19.77
CA HIS A 22 -25.64 -23.11 -20.78
C HIS A 22 -27.09 -22.56 -20.77
N ALA A 23 -27.19 -21.24 -20.72
CA ALA A 23 -28.32 -20.51 -21.28
C ALA A 23 -28.25 -20.60 -22.82
N SER A 24 -29.25 -21.22 -23.43
CA SER A 24 -29.45 -21.31 -24.87
C SER A 24 -29.53 -19.92 -25.54
N PRO A 25 -29.09 -19.78 -26.81
CA PRO A 25 -29.20 -18.54 -27.54
C PRO A 25 -30.64 -18.34 -28.02
N TYR A 26 -31.34 -17.33 -27.48
CA TYR A 26 -32.55 -16.81 -28.11
C TYR A 26 -32.16 -15.68 -29.05
N ASN A 27 -32.35 -15.93 -30.34
CA ASN A 27 -32.29 -14.91 -31.38
C ASN A 27 -33.69 -14.66 -31.95
N GLU A 28 -33.91 -13.40 -32.29
CA GLU A 28 -34.93 -12.81 -33.17
C GLU A 28 -36.39 -12.62 -32.71
N SER A 29 -36.70 -11.31 -32.58
CA SER A 29 -37.81 -10.60 -33.23
C SER A 29 -39.26 -11.00 -32.92
N SER A 30 -39.94 -10.15 -32.17
CA SER A 30 -41.18 -9.48 -32.64
C SER A 30 -41.71 -8.55 -31.54
N THR A 31 -41.64 -7.25 -31.79
CA THR A 31 -42.52 -6.26 -31.17
C THR A 31 -43.97 -6.55 -31.55
N PRO A 32 -44.92 -6.31 -30.64
CA PRO A 32 -45.99 -5.43 -31.04
C PRO A 32 -46.37 -4.40 -29.97
N LEU A 33 -46.52 -3.19 -30.52
CA LEU A 33 -47.33 -2.04 -30.15
C LEU A 33 -48.34 -2.18 -29.00
N LEU A 34 -48.34 -1.10 -28.22
CA LEU A 34 -49.26 -0.65 -27.19
C LEU A 34 -50.72 -0.55 -27.68
N GLU A 35 -51.67 -1.06 -26.87
CA GLU A 35 -52.99 -0.45 -26.69
C GLU A 35 -53.43 -0.58 -25.21
N PRO A 36 -54.08 0.44 -24.62
CA PRO A 36 -54.45 0.47 -23.21
C PRO A 36 -55.89 0.02 -22.99
N PHE A 37 -56.14 -0.84 -21.99
CA PHE A 37 -57.50 -1.10 -21.51
C PHE A 37 -57.58 -1.09 -19.98
N VAL A 38 -58.61 -0.41 -19.51
CA VAL A 38 -58.95 -0.02 -18.14
C VAL A 38 -60.05 -0.95 -17.61
N GLY A 39 -59.97 -1.39 -16.33
CA GLY A 39 -61.15 -1.75 -15.51
C GLY A 39 -61.08 -3.02 -14.65
N GLN A 40 -60.84 -2.82 -13.33
CA GLN A 40 -61.27 -3.58 -12.11
C GLN A 40 -60.97 -5.11 -12.00
N GLU A 41 -60.65 -5.73 -10.84
CA GLU A 41 -60.93 -5.47 -9.41
C GLU A 41 -59.89 -6.22 -8.50
N LEU A 42 -59.69 -5.76 -7.25
CA LEU A 42 -58.81 -6.27 -6.17
C LEU A 42 -59.56 -7.26 -5.22
N PRO A 43 -58.97 -7.93 -4.19
CA PRO A 43 -57.61 -8.48 -3.90
C PRO A 43 -57.70 -9.95 -3.33
N PRO A 44 -56.69 -10.56 -2.63
CA PRO A 44 -56.26 -10.16 -1.27
C PRO A 44 -54.74 -10.11 -1.02
N THR A 45 -54.34 -9.09 -0.26
CA THR A 45 -53.32 -9.06 0.81
C THR A 45 -52.28 -10.18 0.90
N TYR A 46 -51.00 -9.78 0.79
CA TYR A 46 -50.01 -10.19 1.79
C TYR A 46 -49.10 -9.02 2.19
N LEU A 47 -48.86 -8.96 3.50
CA LEU A 47 -48.03 -8.03 4.23
C LEU A 47 -46.56 -8.46 4.15
N GLU A 48 -45.67 -7.54 3.81
CA GLU A 48 -44.34 -7.45 4.41
C GLU A 48 -43.99 -5.97 4.60
N ALA A 49 -44.10 -5.50 5.84
CA ALA A 49 -43.39 -4.34 6.36
C ALA A 49 -42.18 -4.92 7.11
N THR A 50 -40.95 -4.45 6.93
CA THR A 50 -40.33 -3.26 7.56
C THR A 50 -38.84 -3.33 7.16
N THR A 51 -38.04 -2.32 6.82
CA THR A 51 -38.11 -0.85 6.90
C THR A 51 -37.00 -0.29 5.98
N PRO A 52 -37.21 0.85 5.30
CA PRO A 52 -36.17 1.53 4.55
C PRO A 52 -35.36 2.47 5.46
N GLY A 53 -34.05 2.28 5.51
CA GLY A 53 -33.13 3.21 6.17
C GLY A 53 -32.81 4.38 5.23
N LEU A 54 -33.37 5.54 5.56
CA LEU A 54 -33.25 6.82 4.86
C LEU A 54 -31.81 7.33 4.77
N TYR A 55 -31.46 7.80 3.56
CA TYR A 55 -30.47 8.84 3.36
C TYR A 55 -30.95 10.13 4.02
N SER A 56 -30.12 10.71 4.89
CA SER A 56 -30.12 12.13 5.16
C SER A 56 -28.67 12.60 5.21
N GLY A 57 -28.29 13.39 4.21
CA GLY A 57 -27.06 14.16 4.24
C GLY A 57 -27.10 15.25 5.30
N GLY A 58 -25.94 15.56 5.88
CA GLY A 58 -25.75 16.65 6.83
C GLY A 58 -24.33 16.68 7.38
N LEU A 59 -23.50 17.49 6.73
CA LEU A 59 -22.45 18.37 7.27
C LEU A 59 -21.76 18.05 8.62
N SER A 60 -20.41 18.07 8.57
CA SER A 60 -19.48 18.73 9.49
C SER A 60 -19.65 18.48 11.00
N ASP A 61 -18.77 17.67 11.58
CA ASP A 61 -17.73 18.21 12.49
C ASP A 61 -16.80 17.12 13.03
N ASP A 62 -15.52 17.46 13.04
CA ASP A 62 -14.43 16.80 13.75
C ASP A 62 -14.76 16.59 15.24
N GLN A 63 -14.81 15.33 15.68
CA GLN A 63 -14.41 14.92 17.04
C GLN A 63 -14.47 13.40 17.22
N GLY A 64 -13.30 12.76 17.20
CA GLY A 64 -13.20 11.31 17.40
C GLY A 64 -11.84 10.81 17.88
N ALA A 65 -11.14 11.55 18.76
CA ALA A 65 -9.95 11.06 19.44
C ALA A 65 -9.79 11.68 20.83
N ARG A 66 -10.58 11.21 21.80
CA ARG A 66 -10.37 11.43 23.23
C ARG A 66 -10.83 10.23 24.04
N LEU A 67 -9.93 9.28 24.26
CA LEU A 67 -10.02 8.37 25.39
C LEU A 67 -8.64 8.30 26.05
N LEU A 68 -8.64 8.40 27.39
CA LEU A 68 -7.52 8.52 28.34
C LEU A 68 -7.14 9.97 28.72
N ALA A 69 -8.07 10.65 29.39
CA ALA A 69 -7.76 11.71 30.34
C ALA A 69 -8.78 11.71 31.50
N ASP A 70 -8.51 10.89 32.51
CA ASP A 70 -8.95 11.12 33.90
C ASP A 70 -7.65 11.25 34.71
N GLY A 71 -7.41 12.25 35.54
CA GLY A 71 -8.35 13.09 36.27
C GLY A 71 -7.81 13.16 37.70
N ASP A 72 -6.62 13.74 37.86
CA ASP A 72 -5.94 13.93 39.14
C ASP A 72 -6.59 15.12 39.87
N ARG A 73 -7.30 14.83 40.96
CA ARG A 73 -7.89 15.85 41.85
C ARG A 73 -7.43 15.54 43.28
N GLY A 74 -6.63 16.44 43.83
CA GLY A 74 -6.10 16.34 45.18
C GLY A 74 -7.10 16.70 46.28
N SER A 75 -6.94 15.99 47.40
CA SER A 75 -7.19 16.43 48.78
C SER A 75 -6.41 15.44 49.66
N GLY A 76 -5.45 15.84 50.49
CA GLY A 76 -5.69 16.63 51.69
C GLY A 76 -5.98 15.68 52.85
N ASP A 77 -4.94 15.40 53.64
CA ASP A 77 -4.91 14.87 55.02
C ASP A 77 -6.12 14.08 55.57
N ALA A 78 -5.91 12.78 55.80
CA ALA A 78 -6.49 12.09 56.95
C ALA A 78 -5.69 10.81 57.26
N ALA A 79 -4.76 10.94 58.21
CA ALA A 79 -4.32 9.82 59.04
C ALA A 79 -5.51 9.28 59.87
N ASN A 80 -5.42 8.01 60.26
CA ASN A 80 -6.35 7.23 61.09
C ASN A 80 -7.58 6.64 60.39
N LYS A 81 -7.43 5.39 59.91
CA LYS A 81 -8.28 4.25 60.28
C LYS A 81 -7.72 2.98 59.64
N GLU A 82 -6.70 2.47 60.31
CA GLU A 82 -6.27 1.09 60.19
C GLU A 82 -7.22 0.24 61.05
N GLU A 83 -7.49 -0.98 60.59
CA GLU A 83 -8.36 -2.02 61.16
C GLU A 83 -9.81 -2.09 60.66
N GLN A 84 -10.19 -3.33 60.31
CA GLN A 84 -11.49 -3.84 59.89
C GLN A 84 -11.90 -3.59 58.43
N TYR A 85 -11.42 -4.44 57.52
CA TYR A 85 -12.27 -5.38 56.75
C TYR A 85 -11.36 -6.34 55.96
N ARG A 86 -11.10 -7.50 56.56
CA ARG A 86 -10.39 -8.62 55.94
C ARG A 86 -11.44 -9.63 55.47
N THR A 87 -11.92 -9.49 54.24
CA THR A 87 -12.70 -10.54 53.57
C THR A 87 -11.88 -11.14 52.44
N GLN A 88 -11.48 -12.40 52.66
CA GLN A 88 -10.85 -13.28 51.70
C GLN A 88 -11.75 -13.46 50.48
N SER A 89 -11.25 -13.16 49.28
CA SER A 89 -11.94 -13.50 48.03
C SER A 89 -11.37 -14.79 47.44
N LEU A 90 -12.26 -15.77 47.28
CA LEU A 90 -12.08 -17.11 46.70
C LEU A 90 -11.72 -17.11 45.20
N ARG A 91 -11.14 -16.03 44.65
CA ARG A 91 -10.76 -15.93 43.23
C ARG A 91 -9.29 -16.21 42.94
N ALA A 92 -8.43 -16.31 43.95
CA ALA A 92 -7.00 -16.62 43.75
C ALA A 92 -6.68 -18.13 43.67
N GLN A 93 -7.66 -19.02 43.91
CA GLN A 93 -7.41 -20.45 44.00
C GLN A 93 -7.69 -21.23 42.70
N CYS A 94 -8.45 -20.66 41.75
CA CYS A 94 -8.78 -21.35 40.48
C CYS A 94 -7.72 -21.20 39.37
N THR A 95 -6.79 -20.23 39.44
CA THR A 95 -5.78 -20.03 38.39
C THR A 95 -4.49 -20.83 38.62
N ARG A 96 -4.21 -21.27 39.86
CA ARG A 96 -3.03 -22.09 40.17
C ARG A 96 -3.16 -23.55 39.72
N GLN A 97 -4.37 -24.10 39.64
CA GLN A 97 -4.53 -25.54 39.38
C GLN A 97 -4.44 -25.92 37.89
N ARG A 98 -4.68 -24.97 36.96
CA ARG A 98 -4.49 -25.18 35.52
C ARG A 98 -3.01 -25.09 35.11
N TRP A 99 -2.23 -24.18 35.70
CA TRP A 99 -0.82 -24.02 35.34
C TRP A 99 0.07 -25.20 35.76
N VAL A 100 -0.20 -25.81 36.93
CA VAL A 100 0.59 -26.95 37.42
C VAL A 100 0.54 -28.18 36.50
N ARG A 101 -0.53 -28.34 35.69
CA ARG A 101 -0.64 -29.45 34.73
C ARG A 101 0.21 -29.28 33.47
N TRP A 102 0.55 -28.06 33.09
CA TRP A 102 1.30 -27.80 31.84
C TRP A 102 2.82 -27.68 32.05
N VAL A 103 3.26 -27.38 33.27
CA VAL A 103 4.70 -27.33 33.63
C VAL A 103 5.48 -28.60 33.23
N PRO A 104 5.01 -29.84 33.49
CA PRO A 104 5.77 -31.03 33.09
C PRO A 104 5.81 -31.22 31.57
N ALA A 105 4.75 -30.84 30.84
CA ALA A 105 4.72 -30.94 29.38
C ALA A 105 5.71 -29.95 28.72
N VAL A 106 5.75 -28.71 29.21
CA VAL A 106 6.69 -27.69 28.73
C VAL A 106 8.13 -28.07 29.07
N ALA A 107 8.39 -28.60 30.27
CA ALA A 107 9.72 -29.09 30.63
C ALA A 107 10.18 -30.26 29.74
N PHE A 108 9.27 -31.17 29.37
CA PHE A 108 9.57 -32.29 28.47
C PHE A 108 9.96 -31.81 27.06
N VAL A 109 9.22 -30.83 26.51
CA VAL A 109 9.54 -30.24 25.19
C VAL A 109 10.91 -29.55 25.19
N LEU A 110 11.26 -28.84 26.27
CA LEU A 110 12.57 -28.18 26.38
C LEU A 110 13.73 -29.18 26.49
N ILE A 111 13.53 -30.31 27.19
CA ILE A 111 14.53 -31.39 27.25
C ILE A 111 14.70 -32.06 25.88
N LEU A 112 13.61 -32.27 25.14
CA LEU A 112 13.63 -32.86 23.80
C LEU A 112 14.33 -31.93 22.78
N ALA A 113 14.08 -30.63 22.86
CA ALA A 113 14.78 -29.63 22.05
C ALA A 113 16.29 -29.58 22.37
N GLY A 114 16.66 -29.59 23.65
CA GLY A 114 18.06 -29.59 24.08
C GLY A 114 18.84 -30.85 23.65
N SER A 115 18.19 -32.02 23.71
CA SER A 115 18.78 -33.28 23.27
C SER A 115 18.95 -33.36 21.75
N LEU A 116 18.00 -32.85 20.97
CA LEU A 116 18.13 -32.74 19.51
C LEU A 116 19.29 -31.81 19.10
N ALA A 117 19.44 -30.67 19.79
CA ALA A 117 20.56 -29.75 19.55
C ALA A 117 21.91 -30.39 19.88
N ALA A 118 21.99 -31.18 20.97
CA ALA A 118 23.21 -31.90 21.33
C ALA A 118 23.57 -33.01 20.33
N MET A 119 22.59 -33.69 19.71
CA MET A 119 22.86 -34.68 18.66
C MET A 119 23.34 -34.04 17.36
N ALA A 120 22.83 -32.86 16.99
CA ALA A 120 23.29 -32.14 15.80
C ALA A 120 24.75 -31.66 15.93
N ALA A 121 25.21 -31.35 17.16
CA ALA A 121 26.57 -30.91 17.42
C ALA A 121 27.62 -32.05 17.50
N ALA A 122 27.19 -33.31 17.53
CA ALA A 122 28.07 -34.46 17.75
C ALA A 122 28.53 -35.17 16.46
N VAL A 123 28.29 -34.61 15.27
CA VAL A 123 28.75 -35.21 14.00
C VAL A 123 30.23 -34.87 13.76
N PRO A 124 31.16 -35.86 13.77
CA PRO A 124 32.56 -35.58 13.52
C PRO A 124 32.82 -35.42 12.01
N VAL A 125 33.35 -34.26 11.64
CA VAL A 125 33.91 -33.99 10.31
C VAL A 125 35.15 -34.87 10.11
N ARG A 126 35.06 -35.87 9.23
CA ARG A 126 36.22 -36.63 8.75
C ARG A 126 36.81 -35.93 7.53
N GLY A 127 38.06 -35.47 7.67
CA GLY A 127 38.88 -34.92 6.59
C GLY A 127 39.82 -35.93 5.94
N ALA A 128 39.98 -35.74 4.62
CA ALA A 128 41.12 -35.98 3.73
C ALA A 128 41.56 -37.42 3.36
N LYS A 129 41.61 -37.68 2.03
CA LYS A 129 42.86 -37.99 1.28
C LYS A 129 42.57 -38.22 -0.22
N LEU A 130 43.20 -37.43 -1.09
CA LEU A 130 43.38 -37.77 -2.51
C LEU A 130 44.87 -37.67 -2.85
N SER A 131 45.40 -38.77 -3.38
CA SER A 131 46.81 -39.00 -3.69
C SER A 131 47.08 -38.70 -5.17
N SER A 132 48.23 -38.10 -5.45
CA SER A 132 48.79 -37.90 -6.79
C SER A 132 49.44 -39.18 -7.33
N SER A 133 49.30 -39.45 -8.64
CA SER A 133 50.27 -40.23 -9.45
C SER A 133 49.98 -40.00 -10.95
N THR A 134 50.81 -39.24 -11.67
CA THR A 134 51.88 -39.65 -12.63
C THR A 134 51.37 -40.09 -14.02
N GLY A 135 51.66 -39.28 -15.07
CA GLY A 135 51.56 -39.66 -16.51
C GLY A 135 52.72 -40.57 -16.96
N PRO A 136 52.89 -40.98 -18.26
CA PRO A 136 52.96 -40.14 -19.49
C PRO A 136 52.46 -40.90 -20.79
N PRO A 137 52.90 -40.64 -22.05
CA PRO A 137 53.13 -39.40 -22.84
C PRO A 137 52.34 -39.35 -24.20
N ILE A 138 52.44 -38.20 -24.88
CA ILE A 138 51.93 -37.81 -26.23
C ILE A 138 52.80 -38.41 -27.37
N PRO A 139 52.30 -38.63 -28.62
CA PRO A 139 52.56 -37.72 -29.77
C PRO A 139 51.34 -37.57 -30.74
N ALA A 140 50.93 -36.38 -31.18
CA ALA A 140 51.44 -35.47 -32.23
C ALA A 140 50.74 -35.61 -33.62
N GLN A 141 50.47 -34.44 -34.26
CA GLN A 141 50.12 -34.18 -35.68
C GLN A 141 48.70 -34.55 -36.16
N SER A 142 48.00 -33.85 -37.06
CA SER A 142 48.23 -32.63 -37.87
C SER A 142 46.90 -32.15 -38.50
N SER A 143 46.79 -30.84 -38.74
CA SER A 143 46.08 -30.13 -39.83
C SER A 143 44.90 -30.78 -40.58
N ASN A 144 43.77 -30.07 -40.67
CA ASN A 144 43.32 -29.51 -41.96
C ASN A 144 42.14 -28.53 -41.80
N ALA A 145 42.20 -27.51 -42.65
CA ALA A 145 41.20 -26.48 -42.86
C ALA A 145 40.19 -26.89 -43.93
N ASP A 146 38.92 -26.50 -43.76
CA ASP A 146 37.95 -26.14 -44.80
C ASP A 146 36.72 -25.55 -44.08
N ARG A 147 36.40 -24.26 -44.15
CA ARG A 147 35.91 -23.42 -45.26
C ARG A 147 34.49 -23.79 -45.74
N LEU A 148 33.46 -23.26 -45.08
CA LEU A 148 32.13 -23.07 -45.69
C LEU A 148 31.48 -21.73 -45.25
N LYS A 149 30.80 -21.12 -46.22
CA LYS A 149 30.32 -19.74 -46.36
C LYS A 149 29.08 -19.39 -45.50
N PRO A 150 28.78 -18.08 -45.29
CA PRO A 150 27.51 -17.60 -44.76
C PRO A 150 26.47 -17.36 -45.88
N PRO A 151 25.15 -17.46 -45.61
CA PRO A 151 24.13 -16.91 -46.49
C PRO A 151 23.77 -15.47 -46.11
N SER A 152 23.52 -14.66 -47.13
CA SER A 152 23.09 -13.27 -47.05
C SER A 152 21.74 -13.05 -47.76
N PHE A 153 21.14 -11.91 -47.40
CA PHE A 153 20.07 -11.14 -48.06
C PHE A 153 18.62 -11.68 -48.10
N ALA A 154 17.72 -10.92 -47.47
CA ALA A 154 16.62 -10.24 -48.17
C ALA A 154 16.07 -9.06 -47.33
N GLN A 155 16.25 -7.83 -47.82
CA GLN A 155 15.47 -6.63 -47.47
C GLN A 155 14.28 -6.51 -48.43
N PRO A 156 13.15 -5.91 -48.01
CA PRO A 156 12.24 -5.25 -48.93
C PRO A 156 12.39 -3.73 -48.86
N SER A 157 12.46 -3.17 -50.06
CA SER A 157 12.56 -1.77 -50.46
C SER A 157 11.32 -0.92 -50.15
N MET A 158 11.57 0.31 -49.69
CA MET A 158 10.66 1.46 -49.85
C MET A 158 10.54 1.87 -51.32
N PRO A 159 9.40 2.49 -51.71
CA PRO A 159 9.41 3.47 -52.78
C PRO A 159 9.10 4.88 -52.28
N SER A 160 9.72 5.80 -53.01
CA SER A 160 9.84 7.24 -52.88
C SER A 160 8.55 8.03 -53.07
N ALA A 161 8.53 9.21 -52.46
CA ALA A 161 7.66 10.33 -52.81
C ALA A 161 8.15 11.03 -54.10
N ALA A 162 7.23 11.32 -55.02
CA ALA A 162 7.23 12.51 -55.89
C ALA A 162 5.88 12.64 -56.62
N GLU A 163 5.53 13.90 -56.91
CA GLU A 163 4.54 14.40 -57.90
C GLU A 163 3.08 14.66 -57.46
N ALA A 164 2.91 15.89 -56.94
CA ALA A 164 2.05 16.97 -57.45
C ALA A 164 0.80 16.67 -58.30
N SER A 165 -0.34 17.17 -57.77
CA SER A 165 -1.43 17.93 -58.42
C SER A 165 -1.97 17.50 -59.79
N LEU A 166 -3.29 17.24 -59.85
CA LEU A 166 -4.22 17.92 -60.77
C LEU A 166 -5.71 17.68 -60.38
N LEU A 167 -6.51 18.70 -60.71
CA LEU A 167 -7.93 18.93 -60.47
C LEU A 167 -8.90 17.93 -61.13
N ALA A 168 -10.05 17.68 -60.48
CA ALA A 168 -11.42 17.83 -61.02
C ALA A 168 -12.43 17.24 -59.99
N GLU A 169 -13.29 18.04 -59.36
CA GLU A 169 -14.63 18.44 -59.83
C GLU A 169 -15.70 17.37 -59.56
N GLY A 170 -16.65 17.68 -58.64
CA GLY A 170 -17.71 16.76 -58.23
C GLY A 170 -18.57 17.36 -57.12
N TYR A 171 -19.49 18.24 -57.52
CA TYR A 171 -20.39 19.07 -56.72
C TYR A 171 -21.79 18.42 -56.69
N ILE A 172 -22.32 18.07 -55.50
CA ILE A 172 -23.75 17.96 -55.09
C ILE A 172 -23.69 17.96 -53.55
N GLY A 173 -24.33 18.78 -52.71
CA GLY A 173 -25.51 19.64 -52.83
C GLY A 173 -26.39 19.35 -51.61
N GLU A 174 -26.63 20.38 -50.77
CA GLU A 174 -27.84 20.59 -49.92
C GLU A 174 -28.13 19.55 -48.81
N ASP A 175 -28.55 19.83 -47.57
CA ASP A 175 -28.98 20.98 -46.80
C ASP A 175 -28.81 20.58 -45.32
N ASP A 176 -28.48 21.51 -44.41
CA ASP A 176 -29.12 21.51 -43.09
C ASP A 176 -28.84 22.80 -42.31
N GLU A 177 -29.95 23.41 -41.91
CA GLU A 177 -30.11 24.71 -41.29
C GLU A 177 -29.46 24.79 -39.90
N ARG A 178 -28.58 25.77 -39.71
CA ARG A 178 -28.07 26.17 -38.39
C ARG A 178 -28.57 27.59 -38.10
N PRO A 179 -29.22 27.85 -36.96
CA PRO A 179 -29.75 29.18 -36.67
C PRO A 179 -28.61 30.16 -36.33
N ASP A 180 -28.71 31.35 -36.90
CA ASP A 180 -27.83 32.50 -36.70
C ASP A 180 -27.74 32.91 -35.22
N LEU A 181 -26.59 32.66 -34.60
CA LEU A 181 -26.20 33.32 -33.37
C LEU A 181 -25.65 34.71 -33.73
N ILE A 182 -26.46 35.73 -33.44
CA ILE A 182 -26.06 37.14 -33.46
C ILE A 182 -24.87 37.31 -32.51
N ALA A 183 -23.67 37.46 -33.06
CA ALA A 183 -22.49 37.84 -32.31
C ALA A 183 -22.60 39.31 -31.91
N ILE A 184 -22.96 39.57 -30.65
CA ILE A 184 -22.79 40.89 -30.04
C ILE A 184 -21.27 41.09 -29.85
N PRO A 185 -20.65 42.13 -30.44
CA PRO A 185 -19.23 42.38 -30.23
C PRO A 185 -18.98 42.73 -28.75
N TRP A 186 -18.10 41.95 -28.11
CA TRP A 186 -17.61 42.26 -26.78
C TRP A 186 -16.89 43.61 -26.79
N PRO A 187 -17.12 44.49 -25.80
CA PRO A 187 -16.41 45.77 -25.73
C PRO A 187 -14.91 45.51 -25.58
N THR A 188 -14.14 46.15 -26.46
CA THR A 188 -12.68 46.13 -26.41
C THR A 188 -12.24 46.77 -25.08
N PRO A 189 -11.40 46.11 -24.26
CA PRO A 189 -10.93 46.70 -23.01
C PRO A 189 -10.10 47.95 -23.32
N SER A 190 -10.42 49.04 -22.61
CA SER A 190 -9.68 50.30 -22.72
C SER A 190 -8.26 50.13 -22.17
N PRO A 191 -7.23 50.83 -22.70
CA PRO A 191 -5.82 50.60 -22.32
C PRO A 191 -5.43 51.07 -20.90
N ASN A 192 -6.38 51.39 -20.03
CA ASN A 192 -6.13 52.02 -18.73
C ASN A 192 -6.64 51.22 -17.52
N ASP A 193 -7.06 49.97 -17.68
CA ASP A 193 -7.30 49.09 -16.53
C ASP A 193 -5.96 48.51 -16.04
N VAL A 194 -5.27 49.32 -15.23
CA VAL A 194 -4.22 48.82 -14.35
C VAL A 194 -4.90 47.90 -13.34
N GLN A 195 -4.87 46.61 -13.65
CA GLN A 195 -5.22 45.54 -12.72
C GLN A 195 -4.43 45.80 -11.41
N PRO A 196 -5.09 45.90 -10.25
CA PRO A 196 -4.38 46.07 -8.98
C PRO A 196 -3.36 44.93 -8.85
N PRO A 197 -2.13 45.21 -8.41
CA PRO A 197 -1.11 44.18 -8.27
C PRO A 197 -1.68 43.04 -7.43
N LEU A 198 -1.53 41.81 -7.93
CA LEU A 198 -1.85 40.60 -7.16
C LEU A 198 -1.29 40.78 -5.74
N PRO A 199 -2.06 40.52 -4.68
CA PRO A 199 -1.59 40.72 -3.33
C PRO A 199 -0.29 39.94 -3.16
N THR A 200 0.76 40.66 -2.79
CA THR A 200 2.09 40.13 -2.51
C THR A 200 1.92 39.03 -1.45
N GLN A 201 1.90 37.75 -1.87
CA GLN A 201 1.70 36.62 -0.97
C GLN A 201 2.81 36.67 0.09
N SER A 202 2.43 36.96 1.34
CA SER A 202 3.33 36.98 2.47
C SER A 202 3.86 35.57 2.75
N LYS A 203 5.07 35.46 3.33
CA LYS A 203 5.63 34.17 3.78
C LYS A 203 4.61 33.48 4.67
N GLU A 204 4.14 32.30 4.28
CA GLU A 204 3.21 31.50 5.08
C GLU A 204 3.88 31.07 6.39
N LEU A 205 3.16 31.18 7.50
CA LEU A 205 3.70 30.95 8.85
C LEU A 205 2.96 29.81 9.53
N PHE A 206 3.72 28.83 10.02
CA PHE A 206 3.18 27.71 10.79
C PHE A 206 3.58 27.86 12.25
N PRO A 207 2.66 28.29 13.13
CA PRO A 207 2.97 28.48 14.54
C PRO A 207 3.26 27.13 15.22
N ILE A 208 4.09 27.19 16.25
CA ILE A 208 4.42 26.01 17.05
C ILE A 208 3.17 25.55 17.80
N ARG A 209 2.78 24.27 17.60
CA ARG A 209 1.67 23.65 18.31
C ARG A 209 2.07 23.31 19.75
N TRP A 210 2.11 24.31 20.64
CA TRP A 210 2.49 24.17 22.04
C TRP A 210 1.37 23.49 22.87
N PRO A 211 1.58 22.27 23.43
CA PRO A 211 0.58 21.58 24.22
C PRO A 211 0.28 22.32 25.51
N THR A 212 -0.99 22.34 25.89
CA THR A 212 -1.45 22.92 27.17
C THR A 212 -0.75 22.30 28.38
N SER A 213 -0.36 21.02 28.31
CA SER A 213 0.40 20.34 29.37
C SER A 213 1.78 20.92 29.67
N CYS A 214 2.30 21.79 28.79
CA CYS A 214 3.60 22.43 28.91
C CYS A 214 3.54 23.83 29.52
N GLY A 215 2.35 24.28 29.96
CA GLY A 215 2.14 25.61 30.53
C GLY A 215 2.00 26.71 29.46
N LYS A 216 1.75 27.95 29.88
CA LYS A 216 1.57 29.10 28.98
C LYS A 216 2.84 29.93 28.74
N ASN A 217 3.84 29.78 29.60
CA ASN A 217 5.08 30.54 29.53
C ASN A 217 6.12 29.72 28.77
N TYR A 218 6.71 30.30 27.74
CA TYR A 218 7.80 29.70 26.98
C TYR A 218 8.66 30.79 26.35
N ASN A 219 9.94 30.48 26.19
CA ASN A 219 10.87 31.31 25.43
C ASN A 219 10.81 30.88 23.97
N THR A 220 10.85 31.83 23.03
CA THR A 220 10.87 31.53 21.60
C THR A 220 12.13 32.05 20.94
N LYS A 221 12.54 31.38 19.86
CA LYS A 221 13.57 31.87 18.95
C LYS A 221 13.24 31.40 17.54
N VAL A 222 13.58 32.26 16.59
CA VAL A 222 13.34 32.05 15.17
C VAL A 222 14.65 32.26 14.44
N GLU A 223 14.97 31.36 13.53
CA GLU A 223 16.15 31.41 12.69
C GLU A 223 15.76 31.13 11.24
N GLU A 224 16.39 31.83 10.31
CA GLU A 224 16.20 31.64 8.89
C GLU A 224 17.46 31.05 8.26
N TYR A 225 17.27 30.10 7.35
CA TYR A 225 18.30 29.40 6.61
C TYR A 225 18.05 29.59 5.12
N ASN A 226 19.11 29.79 4.36
CA ASN A 226 19.04 29.91 2.91
C ASN A 226 19.89 28.80 2.28
N PHE A 227 19.23 27.89 1.57
CA PHE A 227 19.88 26.77 0.88
C PHE A 227 20.16 27.07 -0.59
N GLY A 228 19.72 28.24 -1.10
CA GLY A 228 19.89 28.63 -2.50
C GLY A 228 19.32 27.59 -3.47
N ALA A 229 19.97 27.41 -4.61
CA ALA A 229 19.61 26.42 -5.63
C ALA A 229 20.40 25.11 -5.46
N SER A 230 20.53 24.62 -4.22
CA SER A 230 21.20 23.35 -3.95
C SER A 230 20.48 22.20 -4.64
N LYS A 231 21.24 21.26 -5.19
CA LYS A 231 20.71 20.01 -5.78
C LYS A 231 20.27 18.99 -4.73
N GLN A 232 20.62 19.20 -3.47
CA GLN A 232 20.33 18.28 -2.39
C GLN A 232 19.82 19.05 -1.19
N LEU A 233 18.86 18.46 -0.46
CA LEU A 233 18.38 18.97 0.81
C LEU A 233 18.35 17.83 1.83
N ASN A 234 19.14 17.96 2.89
CA ASN A 234 19.18 17.03 4.01
C ASN A 234 18.73 17.72 5.30
N ILE A 235 17.63 17.24 5.90
CA ILE A 235 17.12 17.73 7.16
C ILE A 235 17.20 16.60 8.18
N GLN A 236 17.88 16.84 9.30
CA GLN A 236 18.02 15.85 10.35
C GLN A 236 17.62 16.43 11.71
N GLU A 237 16.60 15.85 12.34
CA GLU A 237 16.24 16.13 13.74
C GLU A 237 16.58 14.94 14.64
N ALA A 238 17.56 15.17 15.52
CA ALA A 238 18.09 14.23 16.50
C ALA A 238 18.17 14.90 17.89
N VAL A 239 17.07 15.52 18.35
CA VAL A 239 17.05 16.12 19.69
C VAL A 239 16.82 15.03 20.73
N HIS A 240 17.86 14.73 21.50
CA HIS A 240 17.75 13.75 22.58
C HIS A 240 17.03 14.31 23.81
N ARG A 241 16.17 13.47 24.41
CA ARG A 241 15.59 13.76 25.74
C ARG A 241 16.65 13.76 26.84
N LEU A 242 17.76 13.09 26.57
CA LEU A 242 18.90 12.83 27.46
C LEU A 242 19.84 14.02 27.68
N ASP A 243 19.78 15.06 26.85
CA ASP A 243 20.52 16.32 27.07
C ASP A 243 19.92 17.17 28.24
N LYS A 244 19.23 16.48 29.17
CA LYS A 244 18.93 16.80 30.57
C LYS A 244 17.80 17.77 30.87
N SER A 245 16.82 17.98 29.99
CA SER A 245 15.67 18.82 30.39
C SER A 245 14.31 18.47 29.81
N TYR A 246 14.25 17.85 28.62
CA TYR A 246 12.98 17.73 27.90
C TYR A 246 12.20 16.47 28.27
N LYS A 247 11.05 16.64 28.90
CA LYS A 247 10.04 15.59 29.09
C LYS A 247 9.37 15.22 27.77
N LYS A 248 9.10 16.25 26.95
CA LYS A 248 8.35 16.16 25.70
C LYS A 248 9.02 17.02 24.64
N VAL A 249 9.25 16.41 23.50
CA VAL A 249 9.68 17.07 22.26
C VAL A 249 8.60 16.79 21.22
N TYR A 250 8.14 17.82 20.53
CA TYR A 250 7.13 17.73 19.49
C TYR A 250 7.38 18.81 18.44
N GLY A 251 6.92 18.56 17.23
CA GLY A 251 7.04 19.55 16.17
C GLY A 251 6.60 19.03 14.83
N TRP A 252 6.64 19.92 13.85
CA TRP A 252 6.27 19.65 12.47
C TRP A 252 7.26 20.30 11.51
N ILE A 253 7.61 19.56 10.46
CA ILE A 253 8.30 20.05 9.29
C ILE A 253 7.22 20.33 8.24
N HIS A 254 7.10 21.56 7.79
CA HIS A 254 6.15 21.98 6.77
C HIS A 254 6.92 22.29 5.49
N VAL A 255 6.62 21.61 4.40
CA VAL A 255 7.11 21.97 3.06
C VAL A 255 6.01 22.74 2.37
N VAL A 256 6.28 24.00 2.02
CA VAL A 256 5.29 24.94 1.46
C VAL A 256 5.82 25.69 0.26
N ARG A 257 4.89 26.23 -0.53
CA ARG A 257 5.21 27.15 -1.62
C ARG A 257 5.89 28.39 -1.05
N ALA A 258 6.99 28.80 -1.69
CA ALA A 258 7.67 30.02 -1.33
C ALA A 258 6.83 31.27 -1.69
N PRO A 259 7.01 32.38 -0.98
CA PRO A 259 6.43 33.66 -1.39
C PRO A 259 6.94 34.06 -2.78
N ALA A 260 6.15 34.84 -3.51
CA ALA A 260 6.51 35.34 -4.85
C ALA A 260 7.80 36.18 -4.88
N SER A 261 8.28 36.66 -3.74
CA SER A 261 9.53 37.41 -3.60
C SER A 261 10.78 36.52 -3.57
N GLN A 262 10.65 35.21 -3.35
CA GLN A 262 11.77 34.28 -3.35
C GLN A 262 12.17 33.94 -4.79
N ALA A 263 13.47 33.94 -5.07
CA ALA A 263 14.00 33.63 -6.40
C ALA A 263 13.61 32.20 -6.83
N SER A 264 13.17 32.03 -8.07
CA SER A 264 12.82 30.73 -8.64
C SER A 264 13.94 29.71 -8.51
N GLY A 265 13.57 28.44 -8.28
CA GLY A 265 14.52 27.35 -8.09
C GLY A 265 15.34 27.40 -6.80
N THR A 266 15.04 28.32 -5.87
CA THR A 266 15.74 28.40 -4.57
C THR A 266 14.90 27.89 -3.41
N MET A 267 15.59 27.46 -2.36
CA MET A 267 15.00 26.96 -1.13
C MET A 267 15.44 27.80 0.07
N GLN A 268 14.50 28.12 0.94
CA GLN A 268 14.75 28.77 2.23
C GLN A 268 14.05 27.98 3.32
N ALA A 269 14.53 28.05 4.55
CA ALA A 269 13.82 27.51 5.69
C ALA A 269 13.74 28.50 6.85
N ARG A 270 12.69 28.36 7.64
CA ARG A 270 12.49 29.08 8.89
C ARG A 270 12.27 28.07 9.99
N LEU A 271 13.22 28.00 10.92
CA LEU A 271 13.12 27.19 12.11
C LEU A 271 12.64 28.07 13.26
N SER A 272 11.50 27.73 13.83
CA SER A 272 10.95 28.36 15.03
C SER A 272 10.91 27.33 16.14
N TYR A 273 11.39 27.68 17.33
CA TYR A 273 11.30 26.81 18.48
C TYR A 273 10.85 27.57 19.72
N ALA A 274 10.11 26.85 20.55
CA ALA A 274 9.57 27.29 21.82
C ALA A 274 10.07 26.32 22.88
N VAL A 275 10.49 26.85 24.02
CA VAL A 275 11.06 26.05 25.10
C VAL A 275 10.57 26.52 26.44
N SER A 276 10.36 25.60 27.39
CA SER A 276 10.00 25.97 28.75
C SER A 276 11.05 26.89 29.39
N PRO A 277 10.66 27.84 30.26
CA PRO A 277 11.58 28.82 30.84
C PRO A 277 12.75 28.23 31.65
N SER A 278 12.64 26.96 32.06
CA SER A 278 13.67 26.21 32.75
C SER A 278 14.88 25.84 31.87
N VAL A 279 14.78 26.05 30.56
CA VAL A 279 15.85 25.72 29.60
C VAL A 279 16.17 26.94 28.76
N SER A 280 17.47 27.19 28.56
CA SER A 280 17.93 28.25 27.67
C SER A 280 17.56 27.91 26.23
N VAL A 281 17.06 28.89 25.49
CA VAL A 281 16.72 28.73 24.06
C VAL A 281 17.98 28.50 23.22
N ASP A 282 19.15 28.93 23.70
CA ASP A 282 20.42 28.79 22.97
C ASP A 282 21.13 27.45 23.22
N SER A 283 20.63 26.59 24.11
CA SER A 283 21.27 25.30 24.40
C SER A 283 21.00 24.22 23.35
N ILE A 284 20.09 24.46 22.40
CA ILE A 284 19.77 23.50 21.34
C ILE A 284 20.90 23.52 20.31
N LYS A 285 21.66 22.41 20.26
CA LYS A 285 22.72 22.19 19.27
C LYS A 285 22.12 22.22 17.86
N ARG A 286 22.83 22.86 16.95
CA ARG A 286 22.44 22.96 15.54
C ARG A 286 23.67 23.15 14.67
N ALA A 287 23.61 22.58 13.47
CA ALA A 287 24.60 22.77 12.43
C ALA A 287 23.88 22.94 11.10
N SER A 288 24.32 23.89 10.29
CA SER A 288 23.76 24.12 8.96
C SER A 288 24.87 24.25 7.92
N THR A 289 24.61 23.71 6.73
CA THR A 289 25.43 23.93 5.54
C THR A 289 24.56 24.55 4.43
N ALA A 290 25.09 24.68 3.22
CA ALA A 290 24.31 25.15 2.07
C ALA A 290 23.19 24.17 1.64
N SER A 291 23.27 22.90 2.04
CA SER A 291 22.34 21.84 1.63
C SER A 291 21.81 21.01 2.79
N SER A 292 22.19 21.33 4.03
CA SER A 292 21.79 20.54 5.19
C SER A 292 21.47 21.38 6.42
N LEU A 293 20.53 20.88 7.23
CA LEU A 293 20.19 21.41 8.54
C LEU A 293 20.06 20.25 9.54
N VAL A 294 20.94 20.25 10.55
CA VAL A 294 20.94 19.29 11.64
C VAL A 294 20.50 19.99 12.93
N ILE A 295 19.49 19.46 13.58
CA ILE A 295 18.90 19.94 14.83
C ILE A 295 19.12 18.86 15.89
N GLY A 296 19.88 19.16 16.94
CA GLY A 296 20.28 18.19 17.96
C GLY A 296 21.66 17.56 17.70
N ASP A 297 21.87 16.34 18.18
CA ASP A 297 23.16 15.64 18.13
C ASP A 297 22.97 14.21 17.58
N PRO A 298 23.18 13.98 16.28
CA PRO A 298 22.91 12.67 15.67
C PRO A 298 23.92 11.59 16.08
N SER A 299 25.03 11.95 16.73
CA SER A 299 26.04 10.99 17.18
C SER A 299 25.60 10.20 18.41
N TYR A 300 24.59 10.70 19.11
CA TYR A 300 24.08 10.07 20.31
C TYR A 300 23.06 9.00 19.93
N VAL A 301 23.36 7.74 20.26
CA VAL A 301 22.43 6.64 20.00
C VAL A 301 21.33 6.74 21.05
N ASP A 302 20.05 6.66 20.65
CA ASP A 302 18.90 6.49 21.55
C ASP A 302 19.01 5.15 22.27
N GLY A 303 19.94 5.06 23.23
CA GLY A 303 20.06 3.94 24.16
C GLY A 303 18.92 3.98 25.16
N PHE A 304 18.50 2.81 25.64
CA PHE A 304 17.48 2.70 26.69
C PHE A 304 17.99 3.32 27.99
N ASP A 305 17.75 4.61 28.15
CA ASP A 305 18.03 5.36 29.34
C ASP A 305 16.79 5.38 30.23
N GLY A 306 16.97 5.16 31.53
CA GLY A 306 15.85 5.12 32.47
C GLY A 306 14.95 6.36 32.40
N VAL A 307 13.78 6.27 33.05
CA VAL A 307 12.78 7.36 33.12
C VAL A 307 13.39 8.61 33.80
N HIS A 308 14.02 9.49 33.02
CA HIS A 308 14.53 10.76 33.51
C HIS A 308 13.37 11.73 33.73
N LYS A 309 13.35 12.36 34.91
CA LYS A 309 12.34 13.35 35.34
C LYS A 309 12.58 14.73 34.71
N GLY A 310 12.79 14.79 33.39
CA GLY A 310 12.69 16.07 32.68
C GLY A 310 11.30 16.66 32.89
N SER A 311 11.19 17.98 33.03
CA SER A 311 9.91 18.69 33.12
C SER A 311 9.70 19.71 32.01
N ALA A 312 10.76 20.06 31.27
CA ALA A 312 10.67 21.02 30.19
C ALA A 312 10.00 20.42 28.96
N CYS A 313 9.37 21.28 28.18
CA CYS A 313 8.88 20.97 26.86
C CYS A 313 9.71 21.72 25.81
N LEU A 314 9.84 21.09 24.65
CA LEU A 314 10.40 21.68 23.44
C LEU A 314 9.38 21.50 22.32
N GLY A 315 8.98 22.62 21.72
CA GLY A 315 8.15 22.66 20.52
C GLY A 315 8.95 23.22 19.36
N MET A 316 8.90 22.58 18.20
CA MET A 316 9.62 23.00 17.00
C MET A 316 8.68 23.10 15.80
N SER A 317 8.91 24.07 14.94
CA SER A 317 8.24 24.25 13.64
C SER A 317 9.31 24.61 12.62
N LEU A 318 9.57 23.72 11.68
CA LEU A 318 10.49 23.96 10.56
C LEU A 318 9.65 24.16 9.31
N VAL A 319 9.69 25.36 8.73
CA VAL A 319 8.98 25.65 7.48
C VAL A 319 10.01 25.75 6.36
N ILE A 320 9.90 24.90 5.34
CA ILE A 320 10.76 24.87 4.16
C ILE A 320 9.96 25.48 3.00
N TYR A 321 10.43 26.61 2.50
CA TYR A 321 9.84 27.37 1.40
C TYR A 321 10.49 26.93 0.09
N MET A 322 9.72 26.25 -0.76
CA MET A 322 10.13 25.80 -2.09
C MET A 322 9.66 26.81 -3.14
N ALA A 323 10.60 27.46 -3.84
CA ALA A 323 10.23 28.36 -4.93
C ALA A 323 9.72 27.61 -6.16
N ALA A 324 8.96 28.29 -7.01
CA ALA A 324 8.52 27.71 -8.28
C ALA A 324 9.74 27.25 -9.11
N GLY A 325 9.60 26.10 -9.78
CA GLY A 325 10.68 25.47 -10.54
C GLY A 325 11.84 24.91 -9.71
N THR A 326 11.60 24.57 -8.43
CA THR A 326 12.61 23.90 -7.60
C THR A 326 12.76 22.45 -8.05
N GLU A 327 13.89 22.16 -8.68
CA GLU A 327 14.32 20.81 -9.02
C GLU A 327 15.53 20.44 -8.16
N ILE A 328 15.38 19.37 -7.38
CA ILE A 328 16.46 18.80 -6.59
C ILE A 328 16.70 17.35 -7.02
N GLU A 329 17.93 16.89 -6.86
CA GLU A 329 18.29 15.49 -7.09
C GLU A 329 17.83 14.64 -5.93
N THR A 330 18.14 15.04 -4.69
CA THR A 330 17.83 14.24 -3.50
C THR A 330 17.20 15.06 -2.38
N LEU A 331 16.10 14.55 -1.83
CA LEU A 331 15.47 15.04 -0.62
C LEU A 331 15.62 13.99 0.48
N ASP A 332 16.27 14.34 1.58
CA ASP A 332 16.48 13.44 2.72
C ASP A 332 16.00 14.12 4.00
N ILE A 333 15.02 13.51 4.67
CA ILE A 333 14.45 14.03 5.91
C ILE A 333 14.40 12.91 6.94
N ASP A 334 15.21 13.06 7.99
CA ASP A 334 15.21 12.20 9.16
C ASP A 334 14.69 12.97 10.37
N ALA A 335 13.66 12.46 11.04
CA ALA A 335 13.14 13.07 12.26
C ALA A 335 12.81 12.06 13.35
N THR A 336 13.29 12.34 14.56
CA THR A 336 13.06 11.49 15.73
C THR A 336 11.68 11.76 16.37
N HIS A 337 11.29 13.03 16.42
CA HIS A 337 10.12 13.53 17.13
C HIS A 337 9.15 14.29 16.25
N MET A 338 9.64 14.94 15.20
CA MET A 338 8.81 15.81 14.36
C MET A 338 7.97 14.99 13.37
N GLY A 339 6.73 15.42 13.15
CA GLY A 339 5.97 15.03 11.96
C GLY A 339 6.40 15.86 10.76
N ILE A 340 5.90 15.51 9.59
CA ILE A 340 6.12 16.24 8.35
C ILE A 340 4.80 16.39 7.60
N GLN A 341 4.61 17.57 7.02
CA GLN A 341 3.50 17.88 6.15
C GLN A 341 4.02 18.54 4.87
N ILE A 342 3.79 17.92 3.71
CA ILE A 342 4.01 18.54 2.40
C ILE A 342 2.65 19.10 1.96
N HIS A 343 2.56 20.41 1.84
CA HIS A 343 1.30 21.10 1.55
C HIS A 343 0.99 21.13 0.05
N ASP A 344 -0.29 21.35 -0.28
CA ASP A 344 -0.74 21.51 -1.66
C ASP A 344 -0.09 22.71 -2.36
N GLY A 345 0.10 22.59 -3.68
CA GLY A 345 0.65 23.66 -4.51
C GLY A 345 2.17 23.84 -4.40
N VAL A 346 2.85 22.93 -3.69
CA VAL A 346 4.32 22.84 -3.70
C VAL A 346 4.78 22.28 -5.04
N GLU A 347 5.44 23.10 -5.84
CA GLU A 347 6.09 22.67 -7.09
C GLU A 347 7.48 22.07 -6.80
N LEU A 348 7.48 20.89 -6.17
CA LEU A 348 8.68 20.12 -5.89
C LEU A 348 8.82 18.97 -6.88
N SER A 349 9.96 18.92 -7.57
CA SER A 349 10.35 17.81 -8.43
C SER A 349 11.70 17.25 -7.98
N VAL A 350 11.71 15.97 -7.62
CA VAL A 350 12.90 15.25 -7.16
C VAL A 350 13.33 14.25 -8.23
N THR A 351 14.49 14.48 -8.85
CA THR A 351 14.90 13.74 -10.06
C THR A 351 15.53 12.38 -9.76
N ASN A 352 16.07 12.18 -8.55
CA ASN A 352 16.66 10.91 -8.14
C ASN A 352 15.83 10.23 -7.04
N SER A 353 15.89 10.73 -5.80
CA SER A 353 15.21 10.05 -4.69
C SER A 353 14.77 10.97 -3.55
N THR A 354 13.62 10.64 -3.00
CA THR A 354 13.08 11.21 -1.77
C THR A 354 13.13 10.16 -0.68
N ARG A 355 13.75 10.47 0.46
CA ARG A 355 13.79 9.63 1.66
C ARG A 355 13.22 10.42 2.83
N ILE A 356 12.19 9.87 3.47
CA ILE A 356 11.56 10.44 4.66
C ILE A 356 11.51 9.34 5.71
N SER A 357 12.24 9.51 6.81
CA SER A 357 12.33 8.54 7.91
C SER A 357 11.93 9.19 9.24
N LEU A 358 10.85 8.69 9.83
CA LEU A 358 10.24 9.22 11.04
C LEU A 358 10.23 8.18 12.16
N LYS A 359 10.72 8.54 13.35
CA LYS A 359 10.66 7.60 14.49
C LYS A 359 9.33 7.68 15.25
N LYS A 360 8.83 8.90 15.50
CA LYS A 360 7.55 9.14 16.22
C LYS A 360 6.57 10.04 15.47
N GLY A 361 7.01 10.61 14.35
CA GLY A 361 6.25 11.57 13.57
C GLY A 361 5.19 10.92 12.70
N THR A 362 4.22 11.74 12.27
CA THR A 362 3.29 11.40 11.19
C THR A 362 3.73 12.11 9.92
N LEU A 363 3.65 11.42 8.79
CA LEU A 363 3.88 11.96 7.45
C LEU A 363 2.52 12.18 6.80
N ASP A 364 2.28 13.40 6.33
CA ASP A 364 1.16 13.76 5.48
C ASP A 364 1.69 14.49 4.25
N ALA A 365 1.35 14.03 3.04
CA ALA A 365 1.89 14.63 1.82
C ALA A 365 0.83 14.85 0.75
N ALA A 366 0.72 16.09 0.29
CA ALA A 366 0.17 16.41 -1.01
C ALA A 366 1.03 15.81 -2.12
N ALA A 367 0.48 15.73 -3.34
CA ALA A 367 1.20 15.21 -4.49
C ALA A 367 2.48 16.01 -4.79
N PHE A 368 3.60 15.31 -4.88
CA PHE A 368 4.87 15.82 -5.39
C PHE A 368 5.49 14.78 -6.31
N LYS A 369 6.43 15.20 -7.17
CA LYS A 369 7.10 14.29 -8.11
C LYS A 369 8.41 13.80 -7.54
N SER A 370 8.61 12.50 -7.53
CA SER A 370 9.88 11.88 -7.16
C SER A 370 10.05 10.56 -7.89
N ARG A 371 11.22 10.37 -8.52
CA ARG A 371 11.53 9.14 -9.26
C ARG A 371 11.50 7.89 -8.36
N GLU A 372 12.20 7.97 -7.23
CA GLU A 372 12.16 6.97 -6.16
C GLU A 372 11.69 7.63 -4.87
N THR A 373 10.79 6.98 -4.14
CA THR A 373 10.26 7.48 -2.87
C THR A 373 10.37 6.41 -1.79
N TYR A 374 11.08 6.73 -0.71
CA TYR A 374 11.28 5.87 0.45
C TYR A 374 10.66 6.52 1.68
N LEU A 375 9.63 5.88 2.24
CA LEU A 375 8.90 6.35 3.40
C LEU A 375 9.09 5.35 4.54
N GLU A 376 9.71 5.76 5.64
CA GLU A 376 9.90 4.91 6.82
C GLU A 376 9.22 5.56 8.04
N THR A 377 8.45 4.77 8.78
CA THR A 377 8.00 5.14 10.12
C THR A 377 8.17 4.01 11.14
N ILE A 378 8.63 4.35 12.35
CA ILE A 378 8.60 3.42 13.47
C ILE A 378 7.25 3.49 14.19
N SER A 379 6.83 4.70 14.55
CA SER A 379 5.57 4.95 15.22
C SER A 379 4.95 6.22 14.67
N GLY A 380 3.74 6.11 14.14
CA GLY A 380 3.03 7.21 13.50
C GLY A 380 2.30 6.72 12.26
N SER A 381 1.67 7.64 11.56
CA SER A 381 0.93 7.31 10.33
C SER A 381 1.64 7.89 9.11
N ILE A 382 1.44 7.23 7.97
CA ILE A 382 1.83 7.73 6.65
C ILE A 382 0.55 7.93 5.86
N SER A 383 0.28 9.16 5.46
CA SER A 383 -0.82 9.52 4.56
C SER A 383 -0.34 10.37 3.40
N GLY A 384 -1.13 10.39 2.33
CA GLY A 384 -0.90 11.29 1.20
C GLY A 384 -1.05 10.64 -0.16
N LEU A 385 -0.72 11.42 -1.19
CA LEU A 385 -0.73 11.01 -2.58
C LEU A 385 0.69 10.99 -3.12
N TYR A 386 1.13 9.83 -3.65
CA TYR A 386 2.50 9.62 -4.11
C TYR A 386 2.52 9.23 -5.59
N SER A 387 3.40 9.87 -6.37
CA SER A 387 3.63 9.51 -7.76
C SER A 387 4.46 8.22 -7.84
N LEU A 388 3.96 7.23 -8.56
CA LEU A 388 4.68 6.00 -8.87
C LEU A 388 5.36 6.14 -10.24
N ASP A 389 6.57 6.69 -10.20
CA ASP A 389 7.50 6.69 -11.32
C ASP A 389 8.23 5.33 -11.38
N ASP A 390 9.40 5.21 -10.77
CA ASP A 390 10.18 3.96 -10.75
C ASP A 390 9.93 3.16 -9.46
N LEU A 391 9.90 3.81 -8.29
CA LEU A 391 9.73 3.14 -7.00
C LEU A 391 8.96 3.98 -5.97
N VAL A 392 7.99 3.35 -5.31
CA VAL A 392 7.43 3.80 -4.03
C VAL A 392 7.59 2.67 -3.01
N SER A 393 8.40 2.90 -1.98
CA SER A 393 8.74 1.96 -0.92
C SER A 393 8.27 2.51 0.43
N VAL A 394 7.43 1.77 1.13
CA VAL A 394 6.88 2.16 2.43
C VAL A 394 7.22 1.13 3.48
N THR A 395 7.87 1.56 4.55
CA THR A 395 8.22 0.71 5.69
C THR A 395 7.56 1.27 6.95
N SER A 396 6.73 0.46 7.62
CA SER A 396 6.03 0.87 8.84
C SER A 396 6.14 -0.20 9.92
N LYS A 397 6.72 0.15 11.07
CA LYS A 397 6.76 -0.77 12.22
C LYS A 397 5.45 -0.78 12.99
N SER A 398 4.83 0.38 13.19
CA SER A 398 3.57 0.53 13.92
C SER A 398 2.83 1.79 13.49
N GLY A 399 1.49 1.71 13.49
CA GLY A 399 0.60 2.80 13.09
C GLY A 399 -0.22 2.45 11.85
N SER A 400 -0.55 3.45 11.03
CA SER A 400 -1.35 3.24 9.81
C SER A 400 -0.68 3.82 8.58
N VAL A 401 -0.81 3.10 7.47
CA VAL A 401 -0.43 3.58 6.13
C VAL A 401 -1.73 3.76 5.36
N ASN A 402 -2.03 4.97 4.92
CA ASN A 402 -3.21 5.27 4.11
C ASN A 402 -2.80 6.17 2.94
N ILE A 403 -2.43 5.54 1.83
CA ILE A 403 -1.82 6.25 0.71
C ILE A 403 -2.59 6.05 -0.58
N GLU A 404 -2.65 7.11 -1.38
CA GLU A 404 -3.04 7.03 -2.78
C GLU A 404 -1.78 6.97 -3.65
N VAL A 405 -1.82 6.16 -4.70
CA VAL A 405 -0.70 5.97 -5.61
C VAL A 405 -1.12 6.37 -7.02
N GLU A 406 -0.41 7.33 -7.60
CA GLU A 406 -0.66 7.83 -8.96
C GLU A 406 0.39 7.27 -9.94
N PRO A 407 0.01 6.37 -10.86
CA PRO A 407 0.93 5.84 -11.86
C PRO A 407 1.44 6.92 -12.82
N MET A 408 2.76 6.96 -13.04
CA MET A 408 3.39 7.91 -13.95
C MET A 408 3.97 7.23 -15.20
N PRO A 409 4.07 7.94 -16.34
CA PRO A 409 4.70 7.42 -17.54
C PRO A 409 6.22 7.25 -17.36
N ALA A 410 6.79 6.30 -18.11
CA ALA A 410 8.23 6.13 -18.18
C ALA A 410 8.90 7.40 -18.72
N THR A 411 9.96 7.87 -18.07
CA THR A 411 10.88 8.85 -18.66
C THR A 411 11.96 8.14 -19.46
N ALA A 412 12.64 8.83 -20.38
CA ALA A 412 13.65 8.21 -21.27
C ALA A 412 14.78 7.51 -20.50
N ASP A 413 15.08 7.98 -19.29
CA ASP A 413 16.14 7.45 -18.42
C ASP A 413 15.62 6.53 -17.31
N SER A 414 14.34 6.17 -17.34
CA SER A 414 13.62 5.44 -16.28
C SER A 414 13.57 3.93 -16.54
N SER A 415 13.52 3.14 -15.45
CA SER A 415 13.29 1.69 -15.54
C SER A 415 11.95 1.44 -16.22
N PRO A 416 11.76 0.42 -17.08
CA PRO A 416 10.44 0.11 -17.64
C PRO A 416 9.42 -0.34 -16.59
N SER A 417 9.90 -0.75 -15.40
CA SER A 417 9.07 -1.24 -14.30
C SER A 417 8.75 -0.13 -13.29
N ALA A 418 7.51 -0.13 -12.82
CA ALA A 418 7.00 0.70 -11.75
C ALA A 418 6.76 -0.18 -10.51
N VAL A 419 7.61 -0.04 -9.50
CA VAL A 419 7.64 -0.93 -8.33
C VAL A 419 6.97 -0.28 -7.13
N PHE A 420 5.99 -0.95 -6.56
CA PHE A 420 5.36 -0.57 -5.30
C PHE A 420 5.67 -1.61 -4.23
N MET A 421 6.26 -1.17 -3.13
CA MET A 421 6.70 -2.03 -2.04
C MET A 421 6.20 -1.54 -0.68
N VAL A 422 5.64 -2.44 0.11
CA VAL A 422 5.21 -2.17 1.48
C VAL A 422 5.74 -3.25 2.42
N ASP A 423 6.48 -2.84 3.44
CA ASP A 423 6.92 -3.70 4.55
C ASP A 423 6.32 -3.17 5.86
N ALA A 424 5.33 -3.90 6.38
CA ALA A 424 4.59 -3.55 7.58
C ALA A 424 4.82 -4.59 8.69
N HIS A 425 5.03 -4.17 9.94
CA HIS A 425 5.15 -5.13 11.05
C HIS A 425 3.87 -5.21 11.89
N SER A 426 3.35 -4.09 12.35
CA SER A 426 2.15 -4.01 13.19
C SER A 426 1.29 -2.83 12.78
N SER A 427 0.86 -2.85 11.52
CA SER A 427 0.21 -1.71 10.87
C SER A 427 -1.00 -2.11 10.04
N SER A 428 -1.96 -1.19 9.96
CA SER A 428 -3.05 -1.26 8.98
C SER A 428 -2.62 -0.52 7.73
N VAL A 429 -2.58 -1.22 6.61
CA VAL A 429 -2.18 -0.71 5.29
C VAL A 429 -3.42 -0.58 4.44
N ARG A 430 -3.72 0.65 4.03
CA ARG A 430 -4.67 1.00 3.00
C ARG A 430 -3.94 1.64 1.83
N THR A 431 -4.15 1.11 0.63
CA THR A 431 -3.51 1.64 -0.58
C THR A 431 -4.49 1.68 -1.74
N ASP A 432 -4.65 2.86 -2.32
CA ASP A 432 -5.57 3.07 -3.43
C ASP A 432 -4.83 3.56 -4.68
N PHE A 433 -4.73 2.71 -5.72
CA PHE A 433 -4.13 3.11 -7.00
C PHE A 433 -5.12 3.90 -7.84
N LYS A 434 -4.68 5.03 -8.41
CA LYS A 434 -5.46 5.74 -9.44
C LYS A 434 -5.52 4.91 -10.71
N ARG A 435 -6.71 4.42 -11.05
CA ARG A 435 -6.98 3.56 -12.21
C ARG A 435 -7.51 4.29 -13.45
N LYS A 436 -7.44 5.61 -13.48
CA LYS A 436 -7.83 6.44 -14.63
C LYS A 436 -6.58 6.79 -15.44
N HIS A 437 -6.63 6.61 -16.77
CA HIS A 437 -5.52 6.93 -17.68
C HIS A 437 -4.18 6.27 -17.30
N ILE A 438 -4.21 4.95 -17.07
CA ILE A 438 -3.03 4.21 -16.61
C ILE A 438 -1.95 4.18 -17.73
N PRO A 439 -0.74 4.71 -17.47
CA PRO A 439 0.35 4.67 -18.42
C PRO A 439 0.85 3.25 -18.66
N GLU A 440 1.57 3.04 -19.77
CA GLU A 440 2.14 1.73 -20.08
C GLU A 440 3.44 1.51 -19.32
N ARG A 441 3.38 0.63 -18.31
CA ARG A 441 4.50 0.25 -17.45
C ARG A 441 4.38 -1.22 -17.08
N ASP A 442 5.48 -1.81 -16.65
CA ASP A 442 5.45 -3.07 -15.93
C ASP A 442 5.23 -2.81 -14.43
N TYR A 443 3.99 -2.97 -13.97
CA TYR A 443 3.63 -2.78 -12.57
C TYR A 443 3.99 -4.00 -11.72
N GLN A 444 4.81 -3.78 -10.70
CA GLN A 444 5.20 -4.81 -9.74
C GLN A 444 4.81 -4.42 -8.32
N VAL A 445 4.15 -5.32 -7.60
CA VAL A 445 3.63 -5.07 -6.25
C VAL A 445 4.21 -6.09 -5.28
N TYR A 446 4.79 -5.60 -4.18
CA TYR A 446 5.35 -6.41 -3.11
C TYR A 446 4.81 -5.91 -1.76
N ILE A 447 4.11 -6.76 -1.03
CA ILE A 447 3.54 -6.41 0.27
C ILE A 447 3.91 -7.50 1.26
N ASN A 448 4.65 -7.14 2.30
CA ASN A 448 4.93 -8.02 3.43
C ASN A 448 4.32 -7.41 4.69
N THR A 449 3.54 -8.21 5.43
CA THR A 449 2.99 -7.83 6.73
C THR A 449 3.20 -8.93 7.76
N THR A 450 3.60 -8.57 8.98
CA THR A 450 3.64 -9.53 10.11
C THR A 450 2.28 -9.60 10.80
N VAL A 451 1.76 -8.46 11.25
CA VAL A 451 0.47 -8.37 11.93
C VAL A 451 -0.26 -7.13 11.45
N GLY A 452 -1.50 -7.29 11.00
CA GLY A 452 -2.36 -6.16 10.66
C GLY A 452 -3.30 -6.45 9.51
N SER A 453 -3.79 -5.39 8.88
CA SER A 453 -4.65 -5.52 7.70
C SER A 453 -3.95 -4.94 6.48
N VAL A 454 -4.12 -5.59 5.34
CA VAL A 454 -3.82 -5.03 4.02
C VAL A 454 -5.15 -4.92 3.30
N ASP A 455 -5.52 -3.71 2.93
CA ASP A 455 -6.70 -3.40 2.15
C ASP A 455 -6.27 -2.50 0.99
N GLY A 456 -6.52 -2.90 -0.25
CA GLY A 456 -6.12 -2.03 -1.33
C GLY A 456 -6.50 -2.44 -2.72
N THR A 457 -6.44 -1.44 -3.57
CA THR A 457 -6.65 -1.54 -5.01
C THR A 457 -5.31 -1.36 -5.72
N PHE A 458 -4.87 -2.39 -6.44
CA PHE A 458 -3.57 -2.44 -7.09
C PHE A 458 -3.68 -2.58 -8.60
N ILE A 459 -2.61 -2.22 -9.32
CA ILE A 459 -2.44 -2.50 -10.74
C ILE A 459 -1.43 -3.65 -10.86
N HIS A 460 -1.79 -4.67 -11.64
CA HIS A 460 -1.00 -5.87 -11.85
C HIS A 460 -0.34 -5.85 -13.24
N GLY A 461 0.99 -5.96 -13.27
CA GLY A 461 1.81 -6.11 -14.48
C GLY A 461 2.42 -7.52 -14.55
N SER A 462 3.73 -7.64 -14.36
CA SER A 462 4.44 -8.93 -14.32
C SER A 462 4.29 -9.69 -13.00
N ARG A 463 4.20 -8.98 -11.87
CA ARG A 463 4.34 -9.62 -10.56
C ARG A 463 3.55 -8.91 -9.45
N THR A 464 2.84 -9.71 -8.66
CA THR A 464 2.23 -9.28 -7.40
C THR A 464 2.52 -10.33 -6.34
N GLU A 465 3.13 -9.92 -5.23
CA GLU A 465 3.48 -10.79 -4.11
C GLU A 465 2.97 -10.18 -2.81
N ILE A 466 2.09 -10.91 -2.11
CA ILE A 466 1.49 -10.47 -0.84
C ILE A 466 1.72 -11.55 0.22
N LYS A 467 2.50 -11.24 1.25
CA LYS A 467 2.82 -12.14 2.36
C LYS A 467 2.30 -11.56 3.66
N SER A 468 1.56 -12.36 4.42
CA SER A 468 1.00 -12.00 5.72
C SER A 468 1.23 -13.11 6.73
N VAL A 469 1.76 -12.80 7.92
CA VAL A 469 1.80 -13.80 9.00
C VAL A 469 0.46 -13.86 9.70
N ALA A 470 -0.13 -12.72 10.06
CA ALA A 470 -1.41 -12.68 10.74
C ALA A 470 -2.26 -11.46 10.36
N GLY A 471 -3.52 -11.71 9.99
CA GLY A 471 -4.55 -10.68 9.91
C GLY A 471 -5.40 -10.78 8.65
N PHE A 472 -5.81 -9.64 8.10
CA PHE A 472 -6.75 -9.58 6.98
C PHE A 472 -6.05 -9.06 5.74
N VAL A 473 -6.17 -9.75 4.62
CA VAL A 473 -5.67 -9.32 3.32
C VAL A 473 -6.85 -9.22 2.38
N HIS A 474 -7.13 -8.01 1.89
CA HIS A 474 -8.05 -7.74 0.79
C HIS A 474 -7.28 -7.03 -0.31
N ALA A 475 -7.19 -7.69 -1.46
CA ALA A 475 -6.47 -7.16 -2.62
C ALA A 475 -7.36 -7.23 -3.86
N ASP A 476 -7.72 -6.06 -4.37
CA ASP A 476 -8.37 -5.91 -5.68
C ASP A 476 -7.30 -5.61 -6.73
N LEU A 477 -7.08 -6.51 -7.67
CA LEU A 477 -5.99 -6.48 -8.64
C LEU A 477 -6.53 -6.16 -10.03
N LEU A 478 -6.03 -5.09 -10.65
CA LEU A 478 -6.36 -4.72 -12.03
C LEU A 478 -5.20 -5.08 -12.98
N PRO A 479 -5.30 -6.18 -13.76
CA PRO A 479 -4.31 -6.50 -14.78
C PRO A 479 -4.22 -5.37 -15.82
N TYR A 480 -3.00 -4.92 -16.12
CA TYR A 480 -2.81 -3.88 -17.13
C TYR A 480 -3.01 -4.41 -18.56
N LYS A 481 -2.43 -5.59 -18.84
CA LYS A 481 -2.46 -6.29 -20.14
C LYS A 481 -3.08 -7.69 -20.00
N SER A 482 -3.48 -8.26 -21.12
CA SER A 482 -3.99 -9.64 -21.25
C SER A 482 -3.22 -10.40 -22.34
N GLY A 483 -3.51 -11.69 -22.51
CA GLY A 483 -2.92 -12.58 -23.53
C GLY A 483 -1.97 -13.62 -22.94
N GLY A 484 -1.03 -14.08 -23.76
CA GLY A 484 0.02 -15.05 -23.38
C GLY A 484 1.22 -14.45 -22.65
N TYR A 485 1.09 -13.24 -22.10
CA TYR A 485 2.13 -12.63 -21.30
C TYR A 485 2.23 -13.36 -19.96
N VAL A 486 3.45 -13.77 -19.59
CA VAL A 486 3.67 -14.46 -18.32
C VAL A 486 3.62 -13.44 -17.18
N SER A 487 2.62 -13.58 -16.32
CA SER A 487 2.51 -12.79 -15.09
C SER A 487 2.26 -13.67 -13.88
N THR A 488 2.61 -13.17 -12.69
CA THR A 488 2.61 -13.96 -11.46
C THR A 488 1.86 -13.25 -10.33
N ILE A 489 0.93 -13.95 -9.69
CA ILE A 489 0.27 -13.51 -8.45
C ILE A 489 0.60 -14.53 -7.38
N ASN A 490 1.23 -14.11 -6.30
CA ASN A 490 1.55 -14.98 -5.18
C ASN A 490 1.00 -14.39 -3.89
N THR A 491 0.15 -15.13 -3.18
CA THR A 491 -0.27 -14.75 -1.83
C THR A 491 0.03 -15.84 -0.83
N GLN A 492 0.61 -15.48 0.32
CA GLN A 492 0.87 -16.41 1.40
C GLN A 492 0.41 -15.81 2.72
N THR A 493 -0.52 -16.50 3.41
CA THR A 493 -1.05 -16.08 4.70
C THR A 493 -0.94 -17.19 5.74
N ASP A 494 -0.24 -16.99 6.86
CA ASP A 494 -0.16 -18.05 7.88
C ASP A 494 -1.46 -18.10 8.71
N SER A 495 -2.01 -16.95 9.09
CA SER A 495 -3.26 -16.88 9.85
C SER A 495 -4.16 -15.70 9.48
N GLY A 496 -5.44 -15.97 9.25
CA GLY A 496 -6.47 -14.97 9.01
C GLY A 496 -7.12 -15.10 7.64
N GLN A 497 -7.79 -14.05 7.17
CA GLN A 497 -8.59 -14.10 5.94
C GLN A 497 -7.87 -13.41 4.79
N THR A 498 -7.85 -14.07 3.64
CA THR A 498 -7.27 -13.59 2.39
C THR A 498 -8.35 -13.55 1.31
N SER A 499 -8.71 -12.37 0.86
CA SER A 499 -9.64 -12.12 -0.24
C SER A 499 -8.88 -11.46 -1.38
N VAL A 500 -8.84 -12.12 -2.54
CA VAL A 500 -8.19 -11.58 -3.74
C VAL A 500 -9.19 -11.56 -4.87
N THR A 501 -9.45 -10.37 -5.41
CA THR A 501 -10.29 -10.18 -6.59
C THR A 501 -9.43 -9.74 -7.75
N LEU A 502 -9.46 -10.51 -8.84
CA LEU A 502 -8.80 -10.17 -10.09
C LEU A 502 -9.82 -9.59 -11.06
N GLN A 503 -9.58 -8.37 -11.52
CA GLN A 503 -10.47 -7.66 -12.44
C GLN A 503 -10.21 -8.03 -13.90
N THR A 504 -11.16 -7.67 -14.77
CA THR A 504 -10.96 -7.73 -16.22
C THR A 504 -9.78 -6.83 -16.64
N PRO A 505 -8.90 -7.28 -17.56
CA PRO A 505 -7.73 -6.50 -17.97
C PRO A 505 -8.06 -5.11 -18.52
N TYR A 506 -7.25 -4.12 -18.17
CA TYR A 506 -7.48 -2.71 -18.50
C TYR A 506 -7.42 -2.42 -20.02
N LYS A 507 -6.36 -2.85 -20.71
CA LYS A 507 -6.16 -2.57 -22.16
C LYS A 507 -6.86 -3.54 -23.10
N ALA A 508 -7.22 -4.72 -22.62
CA ALA A 508 -7.60 -5.86 -23.46
C ALA A 508 -8.80 -6.59 -22.87
N LYS A 509 -9.93 -5.87 -22.77
CA LYS A 509 -11.21 -6.44 -22.34
C LYS A 509 -11.64 -7.56 -23.29
N ASN A 510 -12.20 -8.65 -22.75
CA ASN A 510 -12.60 -9.83 -23.50
C ASN A 510 -11.46 -10.59 -24.21
N VAL A 511 -10.19 -10.27 -23.94
CA VAL A 511 -9.06 -11.06 -24.44
C VAL A 511 -8.67 -12.09 -23.39
N PRO A 512 -8.60 -13.39 -23.75
CA PRO A 512 -8.22 -14.44 -22.82
C PRO A 512 -6.88 -14.17 -22.13
N MET A 513 -6.85 -14.34 -20.81
CA MET A 513 -5.64 -14.29 -19.99
C MET A 513 -5.06 -15.71 -19.91
N THR A 514 -4.10 -16.02 -20.76
CA THR A 514 -3.56 -17.38 -20.93
C THR A 514 -2.16 -17.57 -20.36
N GLY A 515 -1.55 -16.53 -19.79
CA GLY A 515 -0.19 -16.58 -19.22
C GLY A 515 -0.12 -16.22 -17.74
N LEU A 516 -1.26 -16.09 -17.06
CA LEU A 516 -1.29 -15.76 -15.63
C LEU A 516 -1.04 -17.02 -14.79
N ASN A 517 -0.02 -16.97 -13.94
CA ASN A 517 0.30 -17.98 -12.95
C ASN A 517 0.01 -17.45 -11.55
N SER A 518 -0.96 -18.06 -10.89
CA SER A 518 -1.42 -17.65 -9.56
C SER A 518 -1.14 -18.74 -8.54
N LEU A 519 -0.56 -18.38 -7.40
CA LEU A 519 -0.26 -19.27 -6.30
C LEU A 519 -0.78 -18.65 -5.00
N HIS A 520 -1.70 -19.33 -4.33
CA HIS A 520 -2.31 -18.86 -3.09
C HIS A 520 -2.14 -19.89 -1.98
N LYS A 521 -1.42 -19.54 -0.90
CA LYS A 521 -1.18 -20.45 0.23
C LYS A 521 -1.72 -19.88 1.51
N THR A 522 -2.45 -20.71 2.26
CA THR A 522 -2.89 -20.36 3.61
C THR A 522 -2.70 -21.53 4.58
N ILE A 523 -2.25 -21.25 5.81
CA ILE A 523 -2.17 -22.30 6.85
C ILE A 523 -3.48 -22.34 7.64
N SER A 524 -3.99 -21.18 8.03
CA SER A 524 -5.21 -21.10 8.85
C SER A 524 -6.05 -19.89 8.49
N GLY A 525 -7.33 -20.13 8.21
CA GLY A 525 -8.33 -19.09 7.97
C GLY A 525 -8.99 -19.22 6.62
N GLU A 526 -9.58 -18.13 6.15
CA GLU A 526 -10.45 -18.13 4.97
C GLU A 526 -9.69 -17.63 3.74
N LEU A 527 -9.90 -18.30 2.61
CA LEU A 527 -9.35 -17.91 1.32
C LEU A 527 -10.52 -17.70 0.33
N ASP A 528 -10.76 -16.46 -0.08
CA ASP A 528 -11.77 -16.10 -1.08
C ASP A 528 -11.07 -15.55 -2.32
N LEU A 529 -11.15 -16.28 -3.43
CA LEU A 529 -10.53 -15.92 -4.70
C LEU A 529 -11.61 -15.68 -5.75
N THR A 530 -11.58 -14.52 -6.38
CA THR A 530 -12.48 -14.19 -7.50
C THR A 530 -11.67 -13.84 -8.75
N TYR A 531 -11.91 -14.56 -9.84
CA TYR A 531 -11.24 -14.41 -11.14
C TYR A 531 -12.25 -14.07 -12.25
N PRO A 532 -11.86 -13.25 -13.24
CA PRO A 532 -12.78 -12.74 -14.26
C PRO A 532 -13.08 -13.79 -15.33
N GLN A 533 -14.05 -13.51 -16.20
CA GLN A 533 -14.44 -14.43 -17.28
C GLN A 533 -13.33 -14.65 -18.30
N GLU A 534 -12.47 -13.66 -18.51
CA GLU A 534 -11.32 -13.73 -19.41
C GLU A 534 -10.21 -14.67 -18.92
N TRP A 535 -10.21 -15.10 -17.66
CA TRP A 535 -9.21 -16.05 -17.19
C TRP A 535 -9.43 -17.42 -17.83
N VAL A 536 -8.35 -17.99 -18.38
CA VAL A 536 -8.36 -19.28 -19.08
C VAL A 536 -7.10 -20.06 -18.69
N GLY A 537 -7.29 -21.25 -18.13
CA GLY A 537 -6.19 -22.03 -17.59
C GLY A 537 -6.62 -23.24 -16.79
N HIS A 538 -5.67 -23.74 -16.01
CA HIS A 538 -5.80 -24.90 -15.16
C HIS A 538 -5.88 -24.49 -13.69
N VAL A 539 -6.80 -25.09 -12.95
CA VAL A 539 -7.00 -24.90 -11.51
C VAL A 539 -6.58 -26.17 -10.80
N ASN A 540 -5.71 -26.04 -9.79
CA ASN A 540 -5.31 -27.13 -8.93
C ASN A 540 -5.38 -26.65 -7.47
N GLY A 541 -6.25 -27.29 -6.69
CA GLY A 541 -6.51 -26.92 -5.31
C GLY A 541 -6.30 -28.06 -4.34
N THR A 542 -5.72 -27.78 -3.18
CA THR A 542 -5.65 -28.74 -2.07
C THR A 542 -6.11 -28.11 -0.76
N SER A 543 -6.86 -28.89 0.04
CA SER A 543 -7.27 -28.52 1.39
C SER A 543 -7.09 -29.71 2.34
N LEU A 544 -6.29 -29.54 3.39
CA LEU A 544 -6.12 -30.59 4.39
C LEU A 544 -7.34 -30.69 5.31
N SER A 545 -7.93 -29.56 5.69
CA SER A 545 -9.10 -29.53 6.56
C SER A 545 -9.96 -28.29 6.32
N GLY A 546 -11.25 -28.49 6.06
CA GLY A 546 -12.20 -27.39 5.85
C GLY A 546 -12.98 -27.54 4.56
N ALA A 547 -13.90 -26.61 4.33
CA ALA A 547 -14.76 -26.61 3.15
C ALA A 547 -13.99 -26.04 1.94
N LEU A 548 -14.15 -26.68 0.79
CA LEU A 548 -13.67 -26.20 -0.49
C LEU A 548 -14.91 -25.98 -1.37
N HIS A 549 -15.09 -24.75 -1.84
CA HIS A 549 -16.14 -24.38 -2.77
C HIS A 549 -15.50 -23.84 -4.04
N LEU A 550 -15.67 -24.55 -5.15
CA LEU A 550 -15.22 -24.10 -6.47
C LEU A 550 -16.44 -23.91 -7.36
N GLU A 551 -16.64 -22.69 -7.81
CA GLU A 551 -17.69 -22.34 -8.77
C GLU A 551 -17.12 -21.54 -9.93
N GLY A 552 -17.71 -21.72 -11.10
CA GLY A 552 -17.37 -20.88 -12.24
C GLY A 552 -18.01 -21.27 -13.54
N GLN A 553 -18.06 -20.30 -14.45
CA GLN A 553 -18.60 -20.49 -15.79
C GLN A 553 -17.54 -21.12 -16.70
N ASP A 554 -17.96 -22.10 -17.50
CA ASP A 554 -17.10 -22.83 -18.46
C ASP A 554 -15.93 -23.59 -17.80
N LEU A 555 -16.09 -23.95 -16.52
CA LEU A 555 -15.16 -24.83 -15.82
C LEU A 555 -15.53 -26.30 -16.07
N GLU A 556 -14.56 -27.06 -16.55
CA GLU A 556 -14.60 -28.51 -16.68
C GLU A 556 -13.88 -29.12 -15.47
N LEU A 557 -14.62 -29.86 -14.62
CA LEU A 557 -14.04 -30.63 -13.53
C LEU A 557 -13.27 -31.83 -14.11
N LEU A 558 -12.00 -31.95 -13.77
CA LEU A 558 -11.12 -33.04 -14.24
C LEU A 558 -10.96 -34.13 -13.19
N SER A 559 -10.75 -33.74 -11.93
CA SER A 559 -10.53 -34.65 -10.81
C SER A 559 -11.05 -34.03 -9.52
N GLU A 560 -11.59 -34.88 -8.65
CA GLU A 560 -12.04 -34.53 -7.31
C GLU A 560 -11.71 -35.69 -6.37
N ASN A 561 -11.08 -35.38 -5.24
CA ASN A 561 -10.86 -36.33 -4.15
C ASN A 561 -11.42 -35.74 -2.86
N ASP A 562 -12.35 -36.46 -2.25
CA ASP A 562 -13.01 -36.09 -0.99
C ASP A 562 -12.60 -36.99 0.18
N GLU A 563 -11.51 -37.75 0.03
CA GLU A 563 -10.98 -38.52 1.14
C GLU A 563 -10.61 -37.59 2.31
N PRO A 564 -11.01 -37.90 3.55
CA PRO A 564 -10.67 -37.07 4.70
C PRO A 564 -9.16 -36.82 4.78
N ARG A 565 -8.77 -35.53 4.87
CA ARG A 565 -7.36 -35.05 4.84
C ARG A 565 -6.67 -35.11 3.48
N GLN A 566 -7.42 -35.28 2.40
CA GLN A 566 -6.92 -35.26 1.02
C GLN A 566 -7.89 -34.50 0.09
N ASN A 567 -8.59 -33.49 0.60
CA ASN A 567 -9.53 -32.73 -0.24
C ASN A 567 -8.72 -32.08 -1.38
N HIS A 568 -9.03 -32.46 -2.60
CA HIS A 568 -8.30 -32.02 -3.77
C HIS A 568 -9.26 -31.84 -4.93
N VAL A 569 -9.08 -30.74 -5.68
CA VAL A 569 -9.86 -30.44 -6.86
C VAL A 569 -8.93 -30.05 -8.02
N GLU A 570 -9.27 -30.54 -9.20
CA GLU A 570 -8.61 -30.20 -10.44
C GLU A 570 -9.67 -29.81 -11.47
N ALA A 571 -9.56 -28.61 -12.02
CA ALA A 571 -10.50 -28.11 -13.00
C ALA A 571 -9.78 -27.34 -14.10
N LYS A 572 -10.43 -27.18 -15.25
CA LYS A 572 -9.88 -26.50 -16.40
C LYS A 572 -10.90 -25.59 -17.04
N LYS A 573 -10.48 -24.41 -17.49
CA LYS A 573 -11.29 -23.49 -18.28
C LYS A 573 -10.58 -23.19 -19.59
N GLY A 574 -11.19 -23.57 -20.71
CA GLY A 574 -10.65 -23.38 -22.06
C GLY A 574 -9.25 -23.97 -22.28
N ASN A 575 -8.53 -23.54 -23.31
CA ASN A 575 -7.22 -24.10 -23.72
C ASN A 575 -6.04 -23.15 -23.47
N GLY A 576 -6.11 -22.35 -22.41
CA GLY A 576 -5.06 -21.40 -22.01
C GLY A 576 -3.95 -22.05 -21.19
N GLY A 577 -2.80 -21.38 -21.12
CA GLY A 577 -1.65 -21.82 -20.32
C GLY A 577 -1.60 -21.21 -18.92
N GLY A 578 -2.66 -20.52 -18.47
CA GLY A 578 -2.71 -19.95 -17.13
C GLY A 578 -2.80 -21.05 -16.07
N THR A 579 -2.27 -20.79 -14.89
CA THR A 579 -2.36 -21.70 -13.74
C THR A 579 -2.92 -20.98 -12.52
N LEU A 580 -3.80 -21.63 -11.79
CA LEU A 580 -4.30 -21.21 -10.49
C LEU A 580 -4.08 -22.35 -9.50
N GLU A 581 -3.06 -22.20 -8.66
CA GLU A 581 -2.75 -23.13 -7.60
C GLU A 581 -3.16 -22.54 -6.25
N PHE A 582 -3.88 -23.31 -5.44
CA PHE A 582 -4.19 -22.92 -4.07
C PHE A 582 -4.01 -24.08 -3.08
N ASP A 583 -3.37 -23.78 -1.95
CA ASP A 583 -3.10 -24.73 -0.87
C ASP A 583 -3.61 -24.17 0.46
N THR A 584 -4.51 -24.89 1.12
CA THR A 584 -4.94 -24.59 2.50
C THR A 584 -4.68 -25.75 3.46
N VAL A 585 -4.20 -25.45 4.67
CA VAL A 585 -4.11 -26.46 5.73
C VAL A 585 -5.40 -26.52 6.55
N SER A 586 -5.96 -25.36 6.90
CA SER A 586 -7.19 -25.28 7.70
C SER A 586 -8.02 -24.06 7.38
N GLY A 587 -9.33 -24.25 7.23
CA GLY A 587 -10.31 -23.19 7.04
C GLY A 587 -11.09 -23.33 5.73
N GLU A 588 -11.85 -22.30 5.39
CA GLU A 588 -12.74 -22.31 4.22
C GLU A 588 -12.03 -21.73 2.99
N CYS A 589 -12.23 -22.37 1.83
CA CYS A 589 -11.75 -21.89 0.55
C CYS A 589 -12.93 -21.71 -0.39
N GLU A 590 -13.16 -20.49 -0.84
CA GLU A 590 -14.17 -20.14 -1.82
C GLU A 590 -13.49 -19.59 -3.07
N ILE A 591 -13.68 -20.27 -4.20
CA ILE A 591 -13.01 -19.96 -5.47
C ILE A 591 -14.08 -19.74 -6.53
N LYS A 592 -14.10 -18.53 -7.10
CA LYS A 592 -15.09 -18.07 -8.07
C LYS A 592 -14.38 -17.69 -9.36
N ILE A 593 -14.70 -18.35 -10.48
CA ILE A 593 -14.08 -18.08 -11.78
C ILE A 593 -15.14 -17.73 -12.82
N GLY A 594 -15.01 -16.59 -13.49
CA GLY A 594 -16.00 -16.14 -14.47
C GLY A 594 -17.22 -15.45 -13.87
N LYS A 595 -17.09 -14.95 -12.63
CA LYS A 595 -18.07 -14.08 -11.99
C LYS A 595 -17.61 -12.63 -12.18
N ALA A 596 -18.50 -11.76 -12.65
CA ALA A 596 -18.26 -10.33 -12.81
C ALA A 596 -18.71 -9.55 -11.58
#